data_AF-A0A9W6P295-F1
#
_entry.id   AF-A0A9W6P295-F1
#
_cell.length_a   1.000
_cell.length_b   1.000
_cell.length_c   1.000
_cell.angle_alpha   90.00
_cell.angle_beta   90.00
_cell.angle_gamma   90.00
#
_symmetry.space_group_name_H-M   'P 1'
#
loop_
_entity.id
_entity.type
_entity.pdbx_description
1 polymer ?
#
loop_
_entity_poly.entity_id
_entity_poly.type
_entity_poly.pdbx_seq_one_letter_code
_entity_poly.pdbx_strand_id
1 'polypeptide(L)'
;MDRYERELRRSLRWYPKHYRERHGDEIVETALELRDLDELTVSKAERRGLMWAGLATRARERPPFLNWLAYRFFNIRVPHRHRMWARDDLMSRYYPVRTIMASLAFYLVLVLPLYLLSSPETGFWAMLAAPLGGALGGVLTNGGMIALAGGLVVLMGAASIPYQRRRMLTKHDFHRDGRPVHWTTYRDPSGRVWAVRA
;
A
#
# COMPACT_ATOMS: atom_id res chain seq x y z
N MET A 1 -20.87 5.70 26.39
CA MET A 1 -20.69 4.84 25.20
C MET A 1 -21.00 3.41 25.59
N ASP A 2 -22.06 2.85 25.03
CA ASP A 2 -22.57 1.52 25.33
C ASP A 2 -21.57 0.41 24.90
N ARG A 3 -21.64 -0.78 25.49
CA ARG A 3 -20.84 -1.95 25.11
C ARG A 3 -21.09 -2.36 23.66
N TYR A 4 -22.35 -2.40 23.24
CA TYR A 4 -22.75 -2.73 21.86
C TYR A 4 -22.06 -1.79 20.85
N GLU A 5 -22.21 -0.48 21.04
CA GLU A 5 -21.62 0.54 20.16
C GLU A 5 -20.10 0.40 20.04
N ARG A 6 -19.40 0.14 21.16
CA ARG A 6 -17.94 -0.08 21.16
C ARG A 6 -17.54 -1.31 20.36
N GLU A 7 -18.30 -2.39 20.45
CA GLU A 7 -18.04 -3.61 19.68
C GLU A 7 -18.34 -3.43 18.19
N LEU A 8 -19.37 -2.65 17.86
CA LEU A 8 -19.74 -2.34 16.50
C LEU A 8 -18.64 -1.50 15.82
N ARG A 9 -18.21 -0.41 16.46
CA ARG A 9 -17.09 0.42 15.98
C ARG A 9 -15.78 -0.35 15.85
N ARG A 10 -15.52 -1.31 16.75
CA ARG A 10 -14.37 -2.22 16.62
C ARG A 10 -14.50 -3.13 15.39
N SER A 11 -15.71 -3.57 15.07
CA SER A 11 -15.99 -4.42 13.90
C SER A 11 -15.85 -3.66 12.59
N LEU A 12 -16.16 -2.35 12.57
CA LEU A 12 -15.95 -1.52 11.39
C LEU A 12 -14.50 -1.46 10.90
N ARG A 13 -13.50 -1.83 11.72
CA ARG A 13 -12.08 -1.88 11.30
C ARG A 13 -11.81 -2.69 10.03
N TRP A 14 -12.72 -3.58 9.64
CA TRP A 14 -12.66 -4.36 8.40
C TRP A 14 -12.93 -3.53 7.15
N TYR A 15 -13.63 -2.39 7.27
CA TYR A 15 -13.82 -1.45 6.18
C TYR A 15 -12.53 -0.66 5.87
N PRO A 16 -12.41 -0.09 4.66
CA PRO A 16 -11.39 0.91 4.34
C PRO A 16 -11.41 2.08 5.33
N LYS A 17 -10.27 2.76 5.55
CA LYS A 17 -10.19 3.84 6.54
C LYS A 17 -11.05 5.03 6.09
N HIS A 18 -10.91 5.46 4.85
CA HIS A 18 -11.71 6.55 4.31
C HIS A 18 -13.22 6.25 4.27
N TYR A 19 -13.60 4.99 4.06
CA TYR A 19 -15.01 4.58 4.09
C TYR A 19 -15.59 4.77 5.49
N ARG A 20 -14.85 4.35 6.53
CA ARG A 20 -15.24 4.60 7.92
C ARG A 20 -15.29 6.08 8.29
N GLU A 21 -14.40 6.90 7.76
CA GLU A 21 -14.40 8.34 8.01
C GLU A 21 -15.65 9.03 7.45
N ARG A 22 -16.26 8.48 6.39
CA ARG A 22 -17.45 9.05 5.74
C ARG A 22 -18.76 8.46 6.26
N HIS A 23 -18.81 7.13 6.39
CA HIS A 23 -20.06 6.39 6.66
C HIS A 23 -20.04 5.66 8.00
N GLY A 24 -18.94 5.74 8.76
CA GLY A 24 -18.80 4.95 9.98
C GLY A 24 -19.82 5.32 11.06
N ASP A 25 -20.11 6.61 11.20
CA ASP A 25 -21.11 7.08 12.16
C ASP A 25 -22.54 6.76 11.70
N GLU A 26 -22.85 6.97 10.42
CA GLU A 26 -24.12 6.57 9.80
C GLU A 26 -24.42 5.07 10.01
N ILE A 27 -23.44 4.19 9.76
CA ILE A 27 -23.60 2.74 9.96
C ILE A 27 -23.84 2.41 11.44
N VAL A 28 -23.16 3.11 12.35
CA VAL A 28 -23.32 2.88 13.79
C VAL A 28 -24.70 3.34 14.25
N GLU A 29 -25.13 4.50 13.81
CA GLU A 29 -26.45 5.08 14.12
C GLU A 29 -27.57 4.18 13.61
N THR A 30 -27.55 3.80 12.33
CA THR A 30 -28.54 2.86 11.76
C THR A 30 -28.56 1.53 12.50
N ALA A 31 -27.42 0.98 12.89
CA ALA A 31 -27.40 -0.27 13.66
C ALA A 31 -27.93 -0.10 15.10
N LEU A 32 -27.71 1.06 15.73
CA LEU A 32 -28.28 1.36 17.04
C LEU A 32 -29.79 1.58 16.98
N GLU A 33 -30.32 2.07 15.87
CA GLU A 33 -31.77 2.19 15.63
C GLU A 33 -32.43 0.83 15.36
N LEU A 34 -31.71 -0.08 14.68
CA LEU A 34 -32.22 -1.41 14.33
C LEU A 34 -32.07 -2.46 15.43
N ARG A 35 -31.30 -2.18 16.50
CA ARG A 35 -31.08 -3.17 17.56
C ARG A 35 -32.35 -3.40 18.38
N ASP A 36 -32.56 -4.64 18.82
CA ASP A 36 -33.54 -4.92 19.87
C ASP A 36 -33.05 -4.35 21.21
N LEU A 37 -34.00 -3.89 22.03
CA LEU A 37 -33.70 -3.23 23.32
C LEU A 37 -32.93 -4.14 24.31
N ASP A 38 -32.99 -5.47 24.12
CA ASP A 38 -32.31 -6.46 24.96
C ASP A 38 -30.90 -6.83 24.46
N GLU A 39 -30.46 -6.35 23.29
CA GLU A 39 -29.15 -6.69 22.73
C GLU A 39 -28.02 -5.79 23.26
N LEU A 40 -27.33 -6.27 24.29
CA LEU A 40 -26.19 -5.58 24.90
C LEU A 40 -24.85 -5.77 24.15
N THR A 41 -24.80 -6.68 23.16
CA THR A 41 -23.57 -7.05 22.43
C THR A 41 -23.84 -7.38 20.97
N VAL A 42 -22.88 -7.07 20.08
CA VAL A 42 -23.00 -7.37 18.64
C VAL A 42 -22.93 -8.88 18.42
N SER A 43 -23.96 -9.45 17.78
CA SER A 43 -24.07 -10.89 17.54
C SER A 43 -22.91 -11.43 16.67
N LYS A 44 -22.60 -12.73 16.78
CA LYS A 44 -21.53 -13.33 15.96
C LYS A 44 -21.84 -13.29 14.46
N ALA A 45 -23.11 -13.46 14.09
CA ALA A 45 -23.56 -13.41 12.70
C ALA A 45 -23.39 -12.00 12.11
N GLU A 46 -23.80 -10.99 12.87
CA GLU A 46 -23.65 -9.58 12.49
C GLU A 46 -22.17 -9.18 12.34
N ARG A 47 -21.31 -9.56 13.30
CA ARG A 47 -19.86 -9.32 13.17
C ARG A 47 -19.27 -9.96 11.91
N ARG A 48 -19.70 -11.18 11.56
CA ARG A 48 -19.27 -11.85 10.33
C ARG A 48 -19.80 -11.13 9.10
N GLY A 49 -21.05 -10.68 9.10
CA GLY A 49 -21.64 -9.87 8.03
C GLY A 49 -20.84 -8.60 7.78
N LEU A 50 -20.55 -7.83 8.85
CA LEU A 50 -19.74 -6.62 8.78
C LEU A 50 -18.31 -6.88 8.30
N MET A 51 -17.71 -7.97 8.75
CA MET A 51 -16.39 -8.39 8.28
C MET A 51 -16.40 -8.66 6.78
N TRP A 52 -17.34 -9.48 6.29
CA TRP A 52 -17.46 -9.81 4.88
C TRP A 52 -17.78 -8.59 4.01
N ALA A 53 -18.71 -7.74 4.44
CA ALA A 53 -19.04 -6.51 3.75
C ALA A 53 -17.84 -5.55 3.68
N GLY A 54 -17.08 -5.41 4.77
CA GLY A 54 -15.86 -4.61 4.80
C GLY A 54 -14.77 -5.16 3.87
N LEU A 55 -14.56 -6.48 3.86
CA LEU A 55 -13.61 -7.13 2.96
C LEU A 55 -14.04 -7.01 1.48
N ALA A 56 -15.32 -7.19 1.19
CA ALA A 56 -15.87 -7.01 -0.16
C ALA A 56 -15.69 -5.56 -0.65
N THR A 57 -15.90 -4.58 0.24
CA THR A 57 -15.67 -3.16 -0.07
C THR A 57 -14.20 -2.90 -0.40
N ARG A 58 -13.27 -3.45 0.38
CA ARG A 58 -11.82 -3.36 0.08
C ARG A 58 -11.46 -4.00 -1.26
N ALA A 59 -12.08 -5.12 -1.61
CA ALA A 59 -11.84 -5.80 -2.88
C ALA A 59 -12.33 -4.96 -4.07
N ARG A 60 -13.52 -4.34 -3.97
CA ARG A 60 -14.09 -3.48 -5.01
C ARG A 60 -13.29 -2.19 -5.22
N GLU A 61 -12.77 -1.61 -4.16
CA GLU A 61 -11.98 -0.36 -4.24
C GLU A 61 -10.53 -0.57 -4.68
N ARG A 62 -10.05 -1.83 -4.69
CA ARG A 62 -8.67 -2.13 -5.08
C ARG A 62 -8.45 -1.80 -6.57
N PRO A 63 -7.34 -1.16 -6.93
CA PRO A 63 -7.00 -0.94 -8.33
C PRO A 63 -6.80 -2.28 -9.08
N PRO A 64 -7.06 -2.32 -10.40
CA PRO A 64 -6.70 -3.45 -11.25
C PRO A 64 -5.25 -3.88 -11.04
N PHE A 65 -4.97 -5.18 -11.19
CA PHE A 65 -3.68 -5.76 -10.83
C PHE A 65 -2.47 -5.03 -11.44
N LEU A 66 -2.53 -4.68 -12.73
CA LEU A 66 -1.46 -3.94 -13.40
C LEU A 66 -1.23 -2.54 -12.81
N ASN A 67 -2.31 -1.81 -12.50
CA ASN A 67 -2.21 -0.50 -11.85
C ASN A 67 -1.68 -0.61 -10.42
N TRP A 68 -2.04 -1.70 -9.73
CA TRP A 68 -1.49 -2.02 -8.41
C TRP A 68 0.02 -2.31 -8.48
N LEU A 69 0.48 -3.06 -9.49
CA LEU A 69 1.88 -3.37 -9.72
C LEU A 69 2.68 -2.11 -10.09
N ALA A 70 2.15 -1.32 -11.03
CA ALA A 70 2.67 -0.03 -11.46
C ALA A 70 2.83 0.95 -10.27
N TYR A 71 1.82 0.99 -9.40
CA TYR A 71 1.88 1.75 -8.15
C TYR A 71 2.97 1.24 -7.21
N ARG A 72 3.06 -0.08 -7.00
CA ARG A 72 3.92 -0.69 -5.98
C ARG A 72 5.40 -0.64 -6.33
N PHE A 73 5.76 -0.86 -7.60
CA PHE A 73 7.15 -0.98 -8.04
C PHE A 73 7.68 0.27 -8.75
N PHE A 74 6.81 0.98 -9.47
CA PHE A 74 7.21 2.13 -10.30
C PHE A 74 6.70 3.46 -9.75
N ASN A 75 6.05 3.47 -8.59
CA ASN A 75 5.46 4.66 -7.99
C ASN A 75 4.50 5.39 -8.95
N ILE A 76 3.85 4.67 -9.87
CA ILE A 76 2.94 5.24 -10.87
C ILE A 76 1.63 5.65 -10.18
N ARG A 77 1.02 6.72 -10.71
CA ARG A 77 -0.24 7.26 -10.18
C ARG A 77 -1.39 6.28 -10.47
N VAL A 78 -2.21 5.97 -9.47
CA VAL A 78 -3.42 5.17 -9.70
C VAL A 78 -4.55 6.01 -10.32
N PRO A 79 -5.47 5.40 -11.10
CA PRO A 79 -6.65 6.08 -11.64
C PRO A 79 -7.46 6.79 -10.55
N HIS A 80 -8.14 7.88 -10.91
CA HIS A 80 -8.85 8.75 -9.96
C HIS A 80 -9.76 7.98 -8.99
N ARG A 81 -10.55 7.03 -9.50
CA ARG A 81 -11.45 6.19 -8.71
C ARG A 81 -10.79 5.38 -7.58
N HIS A 82 -9.48 5.11 -7.65
CA HIS A 82 -8.73 4.33 -6.66
C HIS A 82 -7.80 5.17 -5.78
N ARG A 83 -7.84 6.49 -5.88
CA ARG A 83 -6.91 7.36 -5.14
C ARG A 83 -7.11 7.29 -3.63
N MET A 84 -8.34 7.11 -3.16
CA MET A 84 -8.63 6.91 -1.73
C MET A 84 -8.03 5.61 -1.20
N TRP A 85 -7.97 4.56 -2.03
CA TRP A 85 -7.22 3.34 -1.70
C TRP A 85 -5.72 3.62 -1.53
N ALA A 86 -5.12 4.41 -2.44
CA ALA A 86 -3.70 4.79 -2.35
C ALA A 86 -3.43 5.66 -1.11
N ARG A 87 -4.32 6.61 -0.78
CA ARG A 87 -4.27 7.39 0.47
C ARG A 87 -4.21 6.47 1.69
N ASP A 88 -5.11 5.50 1.78
CA ASP A 88 -5.17 4.57 2.91
C ASP A 88 -3.91 3.68 3.01
N ASP A 89 -3.34 3.26 1.87
CA ASP A 89 -2.08 2.52 1.81
C ASP A 89 -0.92 3.39 2.33
N LEU A 90 -0.80 4.62 1.86
CA LEU A 90 0.25 5.59 2.23
C LEU A 90 0.18 6.01 3.70
N MET A 91 -1.03 6.20 4.22
CA MET A 91 -1.31 6.57 5.61
C MET A 91 -1.19 5.40 6.59
N SER A 92 -1.02 4.18 6.09
CA SER A 92 -0.93 3.01 6.95
C SER A 92 0.38 2.98 7.75
N ARG A 93 0.29 2.49 8.99
CA ARG A 93 1.46 2.14 9.82
C ARG A 93 2.39 1.12 9.14
N TYR A 94 1.85 0.30 8.23
CA TYR A 94 2.58 -0.74 7.53
C TYR A 94 3.15 -0.31 6.16
N TYR A 95 3.00 0.96 5.78
CA TYR A 95 3.60 1.48 4.55
C TYR A 95 5.13 1.29 4.51
N PRO A 96 5.89 1.57 5.60
CA PRO A 96 7.34 1.31 5.64
C PRO A 96 7.69 -0.13 5.27
N VAL A 97 7.06 -1.08 5.96
CA VAL A 97 7.28 -2.52 5.76
C VAL A 97 6.94 -2.91 4.32
N ARG A 98 5.79 -2.47 3.80
CA ARG A 98 5.38 -2.76 2.41
C ARG A 98 6.35 -2.19 1.38
N THR A 99 6.90 -1.00 1.63
CA THR A 99 7.86 -0.36 0.72
C THR A 99 9.17 -1.15 0.70
N ILE A 100 9.70 -1.51 1.87
CA ILE A 100 10.92 -2.33 2.00
C ILE A 100 10.71 -3.70 1.33
N MET A 101 9.59 -4.37 1.60
CA MET A 101 9.28 -5.66 0.99
C MET A 101 9.12 -5.56 -0.53
N ALA A 102 8.54 -4.47 -1.05
CA ALA A 102 8.46 -4.24 -2.49
C ALA A 102 9.85 -4.01 -3.11
N SER A 103 10.71 -3.21 -2.48
CA SER A 103 12.08 -3.01 -2.94
C SER A 103 12.90 -4.31 -2.91
N LEU A 104 12.75 -5.10 -1.84
CA LEU A 104 13.41 -6.39 -1.71
C LEU A 104 12.90 -7.39 -2.75
N ALA A 105 11.58 -7.46 -2.96
CA ALA A 105 10.99 -8.31 -3.99
C ALA A 105 11.47 -7.91 -5.39
N PHE A 106 11.52 -6.61 -5.69
CA PHE A 106 12.06 -6.11 -6.95
C PHE A 106 13.53 -6.51 -7.14
N TYR A 107 14.35 -6.36 -6.10
CA TYR A 107 15.74 -6.78 -6.12
C TYR A 107 15.88 -8.29 -6.37
N LEU A 108 15.16 -9.12 -5.63
CA LEU A 108 15.27 -10.58 -5.71
C LEU A 108 14.72 -11.16 -7.01
N VAL A 109 13.63 -10.59 -7.55
CA VAL A 109 12.93 -11.13 -8.72
C VAL A 109 13.47 -10.58 -10.04
N LEU A 110 13.96 -9.33 -10.04
CA LEU A 110 14.41 -8.67 -11.27
C LEU A 110 15.92 -8.43 -11.29
N VAL A 111 16.45 -7.75 -10.28
CA VAL A 111 17.86 -7.29 -10.30
C VAL A 111 18.83 -8.45 -10.13
N LEU A 112 18.62 -9.30 -9.14
CA LEU A 112 19.50 -10.41 -8.82
C LEU A 112 19.59 -11.43 -9.96
N PRO A 113 18.49 -11.91 -10.59
CA PRO A 113 18.59 -12.83 -11.71
C PRO A 113 19.30 -12.21 -12.92
N LEU A 114 19.03 -10.94 -13.23
CA LEU A 114 19.74 -10.24 -14.32
C LEU A 114 21.24 -10.12 -14.03
N TYR A 115 21.62 -9.78 -12.79
CA TYR A 115 23.02 -9.75 -12.37
C TYR A 115 23.70 -11.12 -12.60
N LEU A 116 23.07 -12.20 -12.11
CA LEU A 116 23.57 -13.57 -12.24
C LEU A 116 23.60 -14.08 -13.69
N LEU A 117 22.75 -13.54 -14.57
CA LEU A 117 22.78 -13.86 -16.00
C LEU A 117 23.83 -13.06 -16.77
N SER A 118 24.11 -11.84 -16.33
CA SER A 118 24.99 -10.88 -17.04
C SER A 118 26.48 -11.06 -16.76
N SER A 119 26.85 -11.77 -15.68
CA SER A 119 28.24 -11.89 -15.26
C SER A 119 28.92 -13.12 -15.89
N PRO A 120 29.96 -12.94 -16.72
CA PRO A 120 30.71 -14.06 -17.30
C PRO A 120 31.49 -14.85 -16.25
N GLU A 121 31.94 -14.17 -15.18
CA GLU A 121 32.81 -14.73 -14.15
C GLU A 121 32.06 -15.25 -12.92
N THR A 122 30.81 -14.82 -12.70
CA THR A 122 30.00 -15.17 -11.52
C THR A 122 28.62 -15.73 -11.84
N GLY A 123 28.30 -15.90 -13.12
CA GLY A 123 26.99 -16.34 -13.57
C GLY A 123 26.78 -17.85 -13.50
N PHE A 124 25.55 -18.26 -13.81
CA PHE A 124 25.14 -19.67 -13.91
C PHE A 124 26.14 -20.52 -14.73
N TRP A 125 26.74 -19.94 -15.78
CA TRP A 125 27.73 -20.59 -16.63
C TRP A 125 29.09 -20.84 -15.96
N ALA A 126 29.57 -19.94 -15.10
CA ALA A 126 30.80 -20.14 -14.32
C ALA A 126 30.61 -21.21 -13.21
N MET A 127 29.41 -21.27 -12.63
CA MET A 127 29.03 -22.29 -11.64
C MET A 127 28.94 -23.70 -12.26
N LEU A 128 28.58 -23.80 -13.55
CA LEU A 128 28.62 -25.06 -14.31
C LEU A 128 30.03 -25.43 -14.79
N ALA A 129 30.92 -24.46 -15.01
CA ALA A 129 32.24 -24.67 -15.62
C ALA A 129 33.40 -24.82 -14.63
N ALA A 130 33.25 -24.43 -13.36
CA ALA A 130 34.35 -24.43 -12.37
C ALA A 130 34.44 -25.74 -11.55
N PRO A 131 35.65 -26.24 -11.21
CA PRO A 131 35.80 -27.31 -10.22
C PRO A 131 35.30 -26.84 -8.84
N LEU A 132 34.77 -27.79 -8.03
CA LEU A 132 34.09 -27.56 -6.74
C LEU A 132 34.79 -26.57 -5.78
N GLY A 133 36.12 -26.44 -5.83
CA GLY A 133 36.89 -25.49 -5.02
C GLY A 133 36.75 -24.01 -5.41
N GLY A 134 36.61 -23.70 -6.71
CA GLY A 134 36.37 -22.33 -7.18
C GLY A 134 34.94 -21.85 -6.90
N ALA A 135 33.99 -22.78 -6.92
CA ALA A 135 32.59 -22.51 -6.61
C ALA A 135 32.38 -22.06 -5.16
N LEU A 136 33.07 -22.66 -4.18
CA LEU A 136 32.97 -22.29 -2.77
C LEU A 136 33.57 -20.89 -2.48
N GLY A 137 34.72 -20.57 -3.08
CA GLY A 137 35.34 -19.24 -2.95
C GLY A 137 34.49 -18.13 -3.59
N GLY A 138 33.89 -18.42 -4.75
CA GLY A 138 32.94 -17.52 -5.42
C GLY A 138 31.64 -17.33 -4.63
N VAL A 139 31.11 -18.37 -3.98
CA VAL A 139 29.89 -18.27 -3.16
C VAL A 139 30.12 -17.42 -1.90
N LEU A 140 31.28 -17.52 -1.24
CA LEU A 140 31.59 -16.72 -0.06
C LEU A 140 31.82 -15.23 -0.38
N THR A 141 32.53 -14.93 -1.47
CA THR A 141 32.79 -13.54 -1.90
C THR A 141 31.58 -12.89 -2.56
N ASN A 142 30.88 -13.58 -3.47
CA ASN A 142 29.67 -13.05 -4.10
C ASN A 142 28.47 -13.06 -3.16
N GLY A 143 28.35 -14.04 -2.25
CA GLY A 143 27.31 -14.04 -1.22
C GLY A 143 27.39 -12.81 -0.31
N GLY A 144 28.62 -12.41 0.05
CA GLY A 144 28.88 -11.16 0.76
C GLY A 144 28.40 -9.93 -0.03
N MET A 145 28.75 -9.83 -1.31
CA MET A 145 28.33 -8.72 -2.17
C MET A 145 26.81 -8.68 -2.40
N ILE A 146 26.16 -9.83 -2.60
CA ILE A 146 24.70 -9.94 -2.76
C ILE A 146 23.99 -9.51 -1.46
N ALA A 147 24.52 -9.94 -0.30
CA ALA A 147 23.99 -9.55 1.00
C ALA A 147 24.19 -8.04 1.27
N LEU A 148 25.35 -7.49 0.94
CA LEU A 148 25.64 -6.06 1.05
C LEU A 148 24.72 -5.24 0.13
N ALA A 149 24.56 -5.64 -1.13
CA ALA A 149 23.66 -4.98 -2.07
C ALA A 149 22.20 -5.06 -1.63
N GLY A 150 21.74 -6.22 -1.16
CA GLY A 150 20.40 -6.39 -0.58
C GLY A 150 20.20 -5.51 0.67
N GLY A 151 21.20 -5.48 1.56
CA GLY A 151 21.21 -4.60 2.74
C GLY A 151 21.15 -3.12 2.35
N LEU A 152 21.91 -2.71 1.33
CA LEU A 152 21.90 -1.35 0.81
C LEU A 152 20.53 -0.98 0.22
N VAL A 153 19.88 -1.89 -0.52
CA VAL A 153 18.51 -1.69 -1.03
C VAL A 153 17.51 -1.49 0.12
N VAL A 154 17.62 -2.26 1.20
CA VAL A 154 16.78 -2.10 2.39
C VAL A 154 17.05 -0.76 3.07
N LEU A 155 18.32 -0.38 3.25
CA LEU A 155 18.72 0.88 3.87
C LEU A 155 18.27 2.10 3.05
N MET A 156 18.53 2.11 1.74
CA MET A 156 18.07 3.17 0.82
C MET A 156 16.55 3.23 0.76
N GLY A 157 15.90 2.06 0.72
CA GLY A 157 14.45 1.93 0.82
C GLY A 157 13.94 2.61 2.08
N ALA A 158 14.47 2.24 3.25
CA ALA A 158 14.08 2.77 4.55
C ALA A 158 14.29 4.28 4.67
N ALA A 159 15.47 4.78 4.27
CA ALA A 159 15.81 6.20 4.32
C ALA A 159 14.90 7.06 3.42
N SER A 160 14.45 6.51 2.29
CA SER A 160 13.60 7.25 1.35
C SER A 160 12.10 7.22 1.68
N ILE A 161 11.64 6.42 2.65
CA ILE A 161 10.21 6.26 3.00
C ILE A 161 9.50 7.59 3.26
N PRO A 162 10.01 8.52 4.09
CA PRO A 162 9.29 9.76 4.39
C PRO A 162 9.14 10.63 3.15
N TYR A 163 10.18 10.66 2.31
CA TYR A 163 10.19 11.41 1.05
C TYR A 163 9.22 10.79 0.03
N GLN A 164 9.32 9.47 -0.20
CA GLN A 164 8.43 8.75 -1.10
C GLN A 164 6.96 8.91 -0.70
N ARG A 165 6.65 8.79 0.60
CA ARG A 165 5.28 9.01 1.11
C ARG A 165 4.76 10.40 0.75
N ARG A 166 5.54 11.45 1.03
CA ARG A 166 5.14 12.84 0.74
C ARG A 166 4.94 13.06 -0.76
N ARG A 167 5.88 12.58 -1.58
CA ARG A 167 5.80 12.67 -3.05
C ARG A 167 4.56 11.94 -3.58
N MET A 168 4.28 10.74 -3.07
CA MET A 168 3.15 9.93 -3.50
C MET A 168 1.80 10.52 -3.07
N LEU A 169 1.69 11.13 -1.89
CA LEU A 169 0.48 11.84 -1.48
C LEU A 169 0.20 13.02 -2.43
N THR A 170 1.20 13.85 -2.68
CA THR A 170 1.07 14.98 -3.62
C THR A 170 0.72 14.49 -5.03
N LYS A 171 1.35 13.40 -5.50
CA LYS A 171 1.06 12.80 -6.82
C LYS A 171 -0.38 12.32 -6.95
N HIS A 172 -1.04 12.00 -5.84
CA HIS A 172 -2.43 11.53 -5.81
C HIS A 172 -3.42 12.63 -5.38
N ASP A 173 -3.01 13.90 -5.39
CA ASP A 173 -3.81 15.05 -4.96
C ASP A 173 -4.24 14.97 -3.49
N PHE A 174 -3.32 14.56 -2.61
CA PHE A 174 -3.51 14.62 -1.17
C PHE A 174 -2.48 15.53 -0.51
N HIS A 175 -2.90 16.18 0.57
CA HIS A 175 -2.01 16.87 1.50
C HIS A 175 -1.17 15.85 2.31
N ARG A 176 -0.18 16.36 3.06
CA ARG A 176 0.73 15.52 3.85
C ARG A 176 0.02 14.76 4.99
N ASP A 177 -1.10 15.29 5.47
CA ASP A 177 -1.99 14.68 6.45
C ASP A 177 -2.99 13.69 5.83
N GLY A 178 -2.98 13.56 4.50
CA GLY A 178 -3.88 12.70 3.74
C GLY A 178 -5.22 13.34 3.41
N ARG A 179 -5.48 14.60 3.72
CA ARG A 179 -6.71 15.26 3.28
C ARG A 179 -6.71 15.42 1.76
N PRO A 180 -7.86 15.23 1.07
CA PRO A 180 -7.94 15.47 -0.36
C PRO A 180 -7.67 16.95 -0.65
N VAL A 181 -6.94 17.20 -1.73
CA VAL A 181 -6.77 18.54 -2.26
C VAL A 181 -8.06 18.94 -2.96
N HIS A 182 -8.64 20.06 -2.54
CA HIS A 182 -9.79 20.64 -3.23
C HIS A 182 -9.29 21.44 -4.42
N TRP A 183 -9.90 21.19 -5.58
CA TRP A 183 -9.66 21.98 -6.79
C TRP A 183 -10.85 22.91 -6.95
N THR A 184 -10.60 24.21 -6.96
CA THR A 184 -11.60 25.20 -7.32
C THR A 184 -11.48 25.48 -8.81
N THR A 185 -12.62 25.47 -9.51
CA THR A 185 -12.66 25.89 -10.90
C THR A 185 -12.75 27.41 -10.93
N TYR A 186 -11.72 28.05 -11.45
CA TYR A 186 -11.70 29.47 -11.74
C TYR A 186 -12.12 29.69 -13.18
N ARG A 187 -13.17 30.49 -13.41
CA ARG A 187 -13.55 30.92 -14.75
C ARG A 187 -12.98 32.32 -14.97
N ASP A 188 -12.12 32.46 -15.96
CA ASP A 188 -11.56 33.77 -16.30
C ASP A 188 -12.58 34.65 -17.05
N PRO A 189 -12.33 35.97 -17.19
CA PRO A 189 -13.21 36.89 -17.92
C PRO A 189 -13.38 36.55 -19.42
N SER A 190 -12.48 35.75 -20.00
CA SER A 190 -12.60 35.24 -21.38
C SER A 190 -13.46 33.98 -21.49
N GLY A 191 -14.02 33.50 -20.37
CA GLY A 191 -14.86 32.31 -20.30
C GLY A 191 -14.08 30.99 -20.20
N ARG A 192 -12.74 31.01 -20.13
CA ARG A 192 -11.94 29.80 -19.97
C ARG A 192 -11.97 29.32 -18.52
N VAL A 193 -12.15 28.01 -18.34
CA VAL A 193 -12.18 27.37 -17.02
C VAL A 193 -10.81 26.76 -16.73
N TRP A 194 -10.21 27.22 -15.64
CA TRP A 194 -8.94 26.74 -15.10
C TRP A 194 -9.20 26.00 -13.79
N ALA A 195 -8.65 24.82 -13.62
CA ALA A 195 -8.64 24.16 -12.31
C ALA A 195 -7.47 24.71 -11.50
N VAL A 196 -7.77 25.49 -10.46
CA VAL A 196 -6.76 26.04 -9.55
C VAL A 196 -6.77 25.19 -8.28
N ARG A 197 -5.58 24.90 -7.77
CA ARG A 197 -5.43 24.21 -6.49
C ARG A 197 -5.83 25.20 -5.39
N ALA A 198 -6.89 24.89 -4.65
CA ALA A 198 -7.32 25.70 -3.51
C ALA A 198 -6.39 25.51 -2.30
#